data_AF-A0A4Q2Z814-F1
#
_entry.id   AF-A0A4Q2Z814-F1
#
_cell.length_a   1.000
_cell.length_b   1.000
_cell.length_c   1.000
_cell.angle_alpha   90.00
_cell.angle_beta   90.00
_cell.angle_gamma   90.00
#
_symmetry.space_group_name_H-M   'P 1'
#
loop_
_entity.id
_entity.type
_entity.pdbx_description
1 polymer ?
#
loop_
_entity_poly.entity_id
_entity_poly.type
_entity_poly.pdbx_seq_one_letter_code
_entity_poly.pdbx_strand_id
1 'polypeptide(L)'
;TDLRYRDELVRVASIGRLISTASDTGWVTIHVAETQNQREALSYEIFSNAIVPVIALTLLAVALVWFGISRMFAPLTELEHELQARPPDDLSPLSVPVPVEVGHLVSALNGFMARLQKTMERVSGLVAEAAHEVRTPLASLRAQAEVAMDEKEPEALRRRVERIHTGAVQASQLVSQLLMDATISHRLEAQDSEMVALWGIIEEVCQRLDGEQVLRISVEASEAARLVQIRGDRVALREMMRNLIDNALVYSTGEVEIEAKLGADTLVVTVSDRGPGMDDEEKRGAVERFKRGKASGGTVGSGLGLSIVARVAEGHGGHLRFADRAGGGLQAEVSLPLTRLSRRKGLAAIAGFAVAALLLAPGGAEAKSTNYPAPDGSSETTLTIVGVTDTPLFAAFIAGFQESRPEVTVVYEEMDSLPLYRQFLDGTLPVEPDLLISSASDLQLKLANDGYALAYDSPYLGDLPDWAHWRNEVFGFTFEPAVIIYNPDRIAPD
;
A
#
# COMPACT_ATOMS: atom_id res chain seq x y z
N THR A 1 54.82 37.17 -70.08
CA THR A 1 54.27 35.90 -70.59
C THR A 1 55.05 34.78 -69.96
N ASP A 2 54.40 33.68 -69.60
CA ASP A 2 55.10 32.54 -68.98
C ASP A 2 55.63 31.62 -70.08
N LEU A 3 56.91 31.29 -70.00
CA LEU A 3 57.64 30.52 -71.00
C LEU A 3 58.51 29.48 -70.29
N ARG A 4 58.84 28.39 -71.00
CA ARG A 4 59.70 27.34 -70.48
C ARG A 4 61.12 27.52 -71.03
N TYR A 5 62.11 27.64 -70.16
CA TYR A 5 63.51 27.81 -70.56
C TYR A 5 64.40 26.85 -69.76
N ARG A 6 65.14 25.97 -70.45
CA ARG A 6 65.98 24.91 -69.84
C ARG A 6 65.24 24.10 -68.76
N ASP A 7 64.03 23.66 -69.11
CA ASP A 7 63.09 22.90 -68.26
C ASP A 7 62.48 23.62 -67.05
N GLU A 8 62.83 24.88 -66.80
CA GLU A 8 62.21 25.70 -65.75
C GLU A 8 61.13 26.64 -66.30
N LEU A 9 60.07 26.86 -65.52
CA LEU A 9 59.03 27.84 -65.79
C LEU A 9 59.55 29.24 -65.40
N VAL A 10 59.69 30.11 -66.40
CA VAL A 10 60.15 31.50 -66.22
C VAL A 10 59.06 32.47 -66.63
N ARG A 11 58.85 33.51 -65.83
CA ARG A 11 57.97 34.62 -66.19
C ARG A 11 58.81 35.68 -66.91
N VAL A 12 58.49 35.93 -68.18
CA VAL A 12 59.25 36.86 -69.01
C VAL A 12 58.50 38.17 -69.16
N ALA A 13 59.15 39.27 -68.82
CA ALA A 13 58.72 40.63 -69.12
C ALA A 13 59.63 41.20 -70.20
N SER A 14 59.02 41.85 -71.20
CA SER A 14 59.74 42.38 -72.35
C SER A 14 59.46 43.87 -72.46
N ILE A 15 60.50 44.69 -72.57
CA ILE A 15 60.36 46.12 -72.81
C ILE A 15 61.23 46.54 -73.99
N GLY A 16 60.61 47.23 -74.96
CA GLY A 16 61.31 47.83 -76.09
C GLY A 16 61.86 49.19 -75.68
N ARG A 17 63.16 49.42 -75.85
CA ARG A 17 63.79 50.72 -75.64
C ARG A 17 64.57 51.12 -76.88
N LEU A 18 64.39 52.36 -77.33
CA LEU A 18 65.16 52.92 -78.42
C LEU A 18 66.54 53.31 -77.91
N ILE A 19 67.61 52.80 -78.55
CA ILE A 19 68.98 53.09 -78.16
C ILE A 19 69.72 53.65 -79.38
N SER A 20 70.44 54.76 -79.17
CA SER A 20 71.27 55.41 -80.18
C SER A 20 72.74 55.13 -79.85
N THR A 21 73.45 54.44 -80.74
CA THR A 21 74.92 54.34 -80.67
C THR A 21 75.53 55.27 -81.73
N ALA A 22 76.84 55.52 -81.66
CA ALA A 22 77.53 56.51 -82.50
C ALA A 22 77.46 56.23 -84.01
N SER A 23 76.91 55.08 -84.43
CA SER A 23 76.76 54.71 -85.84
C SER A 23 75.36 54.22 -86.25
N ASP A 24 74.38 54.03 -85.34
CA ASP A 24 72.97 53.78 -85.71
C ASP A 24 71.96 53.92 -84.55
N THR A 25 70.69 54.16 -84.87
CA THR A 25 69.54 54.18 -83.94
C THR A 25 68.61 53.00 -84.19
N GLY A 26 68.49 52.09 -83.21
CA GLY A 26 67.67 50.89 -83.31
C GLY A 26 66.78 50.65 -82.09
N TRP A 27 65.64 50.02 -82.31
CA TRP A 27 64.81 49.48 -81.24
C TRP A 27 65.48 48.21 -80.70
N VAL A 28 65.80 48.21 -79.41
CA VAL A 28 66.30 47.02 -78.71
C VAL A 28 65.22 46.54 -77.75
N THR A 29 64.78 45.29 -77.92
CA THR A 29 63.87 44.65 -76.99
C THR A 29 64.68 43.94 -75.93
N ILE A 30 64.53 44.37 -74.67
CA ILE A 30 65.16 43.73 -73.52
C ILE A 30 64.15 42.74 -72.95
N HIS A 31 64.53 41.46 -72.91
CA HIS A 31 63.77 40.41 -72.25
C HIS A 31 64.39 40.13 -70.89
N VAL A 32 63.62 40.30 -69.82
CA VAL A 32 64.01 39.91 -68.46
C VAL A 32 63.14 38.72 -68.06
N ALA A 33 63.80 37.62 -67.69
CA ALA A 33 63.14 36.39 -67.26
C ALA A 33 63.48 36.13 -65.79
N GLU A 34 62.47 35.88 -64.97
CA GLU A 34 62.60 35.50 -63.56
C GLU A 34 62.12 34.06 -63.36
N THR A 35 62.90 33.24 -62.65
CA THR A 35 62.57 31.84 -62.34
C THR A 35 61.56 31.77 -61.19
N GLN A 36 60.47 31.01 -61.36
CA GLN A 36 59.40 30.93 -60.34
C GLN A 36 59.72 29.98 -59.16
N ASN A 37 60.80 29.19 -59.24
CA ASN A 37 61.20 28.17 -58.25
C ASN A 37 61.42 28.70 -56.82
N GLN A 38 61.66 30.00 -56.62
CA GLN A 38 61.88 30.57 -55.29
C GLN A 38 60.58 30.77 -54.48
N ARG A 39 59.40 30.78 -55.12
CA ARG A 39 58.10 30.94 -54.42
C ARG A 39 57.52 29.62 -53.89
N GLU A 40 57.81 28.50 -54.55
CA GLU A 40 57.33 27.19 -54.13
C GLU A 40 58.10 26.65 -52.92
N ALA A 41 59.43 26.85 -52.86
CA ALA A 41 60.26 26.45 -51.73
C ALA A 41 59.85 27.16 -50.42
N LEU A 42 59.59 28.48 -50.49
CA LEU A 42 59.17 29.25 -49.32
C LEU A 42 57.76 28.85 -48.84
N SER A 43 56.85 28.54 -49.78
CA SER A 43 55.51 28.06 -49.43
C SER A 43 55.59 26.69 -48.73
N TYR A 44 56.39 25.76 -49.24
CA TYR A 44 56.55 24.43 -48.66
C TYR A 44 57.21 24.47 -47.27
N GLU A 45 58.17 25.38 -47.05
CA GLU A 45 58.83 25.57 -45.76
C GLU A 45 57.90 26.19 -44.72
N ILE A 46 57.08 27.18 -45.09
CA ILE A 46 56.08 27.78 -44.19
C ILE A 46 54.94 26.79 -43.89
N PHE A 47 54.44 26.06 -44.89
CA PHE A 47 53.37 25.07 -44.70
C PHE A 47 53.81 23.89 -43.82
N SER A 48 55.00 23.34 -44.03
CA SER A 48 55.51 22.23 -43.21
C SER A 48 55.85 22.65 -41.78
N ASN A 49 56.47 23.83 -41.59
CA ASN A 49 56.80 24.33 -40.25
C ASN A 49 55.57 24.80 -39.45
N ALA A 50 54.47 25.21 -40.09
CA ALA A 50 53.26 25.64 -39.38
C ALA A 50 52.24 24.51 -39.17
N ILE A 51 52.02 23.65 -40.17
CA ILE A 51 50.95 22.62 -40.10
C ILE A 51 51.38 21.43 -39.23
N VAL A 52 52.63 20.98 -39.35
CA VAL A 52 53.09 19.78 -38.62
C VAL A 52 53.00 19.97 -37.09
N PRO A 53 53.45 21.09 -36.49
CA PRO A 53 53.29 21.30 -35.05
C PRO A 53 51.83 21.40 -34.62
N VAL A 54 50.96 22.01 -35.44
CA VAL A 54 49.53 22.15 -35.13
C VAL A 54 48.84 20.78 -35.12
N ILE A 55 49.11 19.92 -36.10
CA ILE A 55 48.60 18.55 -36.12
C ILE A 55 49.14 17.76 -34.93
N ALA A 56 50.45 17.83 -34.65
CA ALA A 56 51.06 17.14 -33.53
C ALA A 56 50.46 17.57 -32.18
N LEU A 57 50.27 18.87 -31.97
CA LEU A 57 49.66 19.42 -30.77
C LEU A 57 48.18 19.00 -30.63
N THR A 58 47.44 18.97 -31.74
CA THR A 58 46.04 18.54 -31.76
C THR A 58 45.92 17.06 -31.40
N LEU A 59 46.75 16.19 -32.00
CA LEU A 59 46.79 14.77 -31.68
C LEU A 59 47.18 14.53 -30.22
N LEU A 60 48.15 15.29 -29.70
CA LEU A 60 48.52 15.24 -28.28
C LEU A 60 47.35 15.65 -27.38
N ALA A 61 46.63 16.72 -27.72
CA ALA A 61 45.46 17.17 -26.98
C ALA A 61 44.35 16.11 -26.98
N VAL A 62 44.04 15.51 -28.14
CA VAL A 62 43.06 14.41 -28.22
C VAL A 62 43.51 13.21 -27.38
N ALA A 63 44.79 12.83 -27.44
CA ALA A 63 45.32 11.72 -26.64
C ALA A 63 45.22 12.00 -25.13
N LEU A 64 45.52 13.23 -24.69
CA LEU A 64 45.41 13.63 -23.29
C LEU A 64 43.95 13.68 -22.82
N VAL A 65 43.03 14.17 -23.65
CA VAL A 65 41.59 14.18 -23.34
C VAL A 65 41.05 12.75 -23.27
N TRP A 66 41.40 11.90 -24.24
CA TRP A 66 41.03 10.49 -24.24
C TRP A 66 41.54 9.78 -22.98
N PHE A 67 42.82 9.99 -22.63
CA PHE A 67 43.42 9.45 -21.41
C PHE A 67 42.74 9.97 -20.13
N GLY A 68 42.42 11.27 -20.08
CA GLY A 68 41.73 11.89 -18.96
C GLY A 68 40.32 11.32 -18.75
N ILE A 69 39.52 11.24 -19.82
CA ILE A 69 38.14 10.71 -19.80
C ILE A 69 38.14 9.23 -19.39
N SER A 70 38.97 8.41 -20.05
CA SER A 70 39.04 6.97 -19.75
C SER A 70 39.45 6.70 -18.30
N ARG A 71 40.38 7.48 -17.74
CA ARG A 71 40.79 7.35 -16.34
C ARG A 71 39.74 7.88 -15.37
N MET A 72 38.99 8.92 -15.74
CA MET A 72 37.95 9.52 -14.90
C MET A 72 36.72 8.60 -14.75
N PHE A 73 36.35 7.86 -15.80
CA PHE A 73 35.19 6.97 -15.78
C PHE A 73 35.49 5.51 -15.42
N ALA A 74 36.76 5.10 -15.38
CA ALA A 74 37.16 3.74 -14.97
C ALA A 74 36.53 3.27 -13.62
N PRO A 75 36.42 4.11 -12.57
CA PRO A 75 35.79 3.69 -11.31
C PRO A 75 34.30 3.33 -11.44
N LEU A 76 33.57 3.89 -12.42
CA LEU A 76 32.17 3.52 -12.65
C LEU A 76 32.04 2.14 -13.25
N THR A 77 32.98 1.76 -14.13
CA THR A 77 33.01 0.43 -14.74
C THR A 77 33.37 -0.64 -13.71
N GLU A 78 34.24 -0.33 -12.74
CA GLU A 78 34.51 -1.22 -11.60
C GLU A 78 33.28 -1.36 -10.70
N LEU A 79 32.58 -0.26 -10.41
CA LEU A 79 31.35 -0.27 -9.64
C LEU A 79 30.23 -1.08 -10.32
N GLU A 80 30.10 -0.95 -11.64
CA GLU A 80 29.15 -1.71 -12.44
C GLU A 80 29.44 -3.21 -12.39
N HIS A 81 30.70 -3.62 -12.57
CA HIS A 81 31.07 -5.04 -12.48
C HIS A 81 30.83 -5.61 -11.08
N GLU A 82 31.16 -4.84 -10.02
CA GLU A 82 30.88 -5.24 -8.64
C GLU A 82 29.38 -5.42 -8.39
N LEU A 83 28.54 -4.53 -8.93
CA LEU A 83 27.08 -4.64 -8.83
C LEU A 83 26.51 -5.82 -9.64
N GLN A 84 27.02 -6.08 -10.84
CA GLN A 84 26.55 -7.19 -11.69
C GLN A 84 27.03 -8.56 -11.21
N ALA A 85 28.20 -8.62 -10.58
CA ALA A 85 28.75 -9.86 -10.04
C ALA A 85 28.10 -10.28 -8.71
N ARG A 86 27.33 -9.39 -8.09
CA ARG A 86 26.67 -9.66 -6.81
C ARG A 86 25.44 -10.56 -6.96
N PRO A 87 25.26 -11.53 -6.07
CA PRO A 87 24.01 -12.27 -5.95
C PRO A 87 22.83 -11.31 -5.67
N PRO A 88 21.60 -11.64 -6.14
CA PRO A 88 20.40 -10.82 -5.88
C PRO A 88 20.13 -10.53 -4.39
N ASP A 89 20.59 -11.41 -3.50
CA ASP A 89 20.36 -11.33 -2.06
C ASP A 89 21.54 -10.70 -1.29
N ASP A 90 22.63 -10.33 -1.97
CA ASP A 90 23.81 -9.72 -1.34
C ASP A 90 23.67 -8.19 -1.21
N LEU A 91 23.20 -7.76 -0.05
CA LEU A 91 23.00 -6.35 0.31
C LEU A 91 24.17 -5.74 1.10
N SER A 92 25.34 -6.38 1.10
CA SER A 92 26.52 -5.88 1.80
C SER A 92 27.00 -4.52 1.24
N PRO A 93 27.61 -3.64 2.05
CA PRO A 93 28.02 -2.31 1.58
C PRO A 93 29.12 -2.39 0.50
N LEU A 94 29.06 -1.49 -0.48
CA LEU A 94 30.09 -1.32 -1.49
C LEU A 94 31.32 -0.64 -0.86
N SER A 95 32.48 -1.29 -0.98
CA SER A 95 33.77 -0.84 -0.42
C SER A 95 34.77 -0.34 -1.47
N VAL A 96 34.31 -0.10 -2.70
CA VAL A 96 35.17 0.33 -3.81
C VAL A 96 35.66 1.77 -3.56
N PRO A 97 36.98 2.04 -3.65
CA PRO A 97 37.51 3.40 -3.52
C PRO A 97 37.08 4.25 -4.73
N VAL A 98 36.18 5.20 -4.51
CA VAL A 98 35.62 6.08 -5.55
C VAL A 98 36.03 7.55 -5.37
N PRO A 99 36.13 8.33 -6.45
CA PRO A 99 36.32 9.78 -6.37
C PRO A 99 35.21 10.47 -5.58
N VAL A 100 35.49 11.67 -5.03
CA VAL A 100 34.54 12.41 -4.17
C VAL A 100 33.21 12.71 -4.85
N GLU A 101 33.22 12.91 -6.17
CA GLU A 101 32.05 13.14 -7.01
C GLU A 101 31.10 11.94 -7.04
N VAL A 102 31.65 10.71 -6.98
CA VAL A 102 30.90 9.45 -7.01
C VAL A 102 30.63 8.92 -5.59
N GLY A 103 31.41 9.37 -4.60
CA GLY A 103 31.27 8.97 -3.20
C GLY A 103 29.90 9.25 -2.60
N HIS A 104 29.26 10.37 -2.95
CA HIS A 104 27.89 10.66 -2.50
C HIS A 104 26.86 9.66 -3.03
N LEU A 105 27.01 9.23 -4.29
CA LEU A 105 26.14 8.22 -4.89
C LEU A 105 26.34 6.85 -4.22
N VAL A 106 27.59 6.42 -4.02
CA VAL A 106 27.90 5.16 -3.32
C VAL A 106 27.37 5.18 -1.89
N SER A 107 27.50 6.30 -1.18
CA SER A 107 26.93 6.46 0.17
C SER A 107 25.39 6.37 0.17
N ALA A 108 24.72 7.02 -0.79
CA ALA A 108 23.28 6.92 -0.93
C ALA A 108 22.83 5.49 -1.26
N LEU A 109 23.56 4.79 -2.13
CA LEU A 109 23.30 3.40 -2.51
C LEU A 109 23.52 2.44 -1.32
N ASN A 110 24.61 2.59 -0.58
CA ASN A 110 24.85 1.84 0.66
C ASN A 110 23.75 2.09 1.70
N GLY A 111 23.30 3.34 1.85
CA GLY A 111 22.19 3.67 2.72
C GLY A 111 20.86 3.03 2.27
N PHE A 112 20.63 2.93 0.96
CA PHE A 112 19.47 2.24 0.40
C PHE A 112 19.55 0.73 0.64
N MET A 113 20.68 0.08 0.35
CA MET A 113 20.87 -1.36 0.59
C MET A 113 20.70 -1.71 2.07
N ALA A 114 21.23 -0.89 2.98
CA ALA A 114 21.04 -1.09 4.42
C ALA A 114 19.57 -0.97 4.86
N ARG A 115 18.79 -0.06 4.25
CA ARG A 115 17.34 0.02 4.51
C ARG A 115 16.62 -1.19 3.95
N LEU A 116 16.95 -1.59 2.71
CA LEU A 116 16.35 -2.76 2.05
C LEU A 116 16.63 -4.03 2.84
N GLN A 117 17.86 -4.22 3.34
CA GLN A 117 18.23 -5.36 4.17
C GLN A 117 17.40 -5.42 5.44
N LYS A 118 17.26 -4.30 6.16
CA LYS A 118 16.41 -4.23 7.36
C LYS A 118 14.95 -4.57 7.06
N THR A 119 14.42 -4.11 5.92
CA THR A 119 13.06 -4.44 5.51
C THR A 119 12.92 -5.94 5.20
N MET A 120 13.85 -6.52 4.45
CA MET A 120 13.85 -7.95 4.14
C MET A 120 13.97 -8.83 5.39
N GLU A 121 14.86 -8.46 6.33
CA GLU A 121 14.99 -9.16 7.62
C GLU A 121 13.68 -9.13 8.42
N ARG A 122 12.97 -7.98 8.45
CA ARG A 122 11.66 -7.87 9.10
C ARG A 122 10.60 -8.73 8.43
N VAL A 123 10.51 -8.70 7.11
CA VAL A 123 9.54 -9.51 6.35
C VAL A 123 9.80 -10.99 6.56
N SER A 124 11.06 -11.43 6.45
CA SER A 124 11.46 -12.82 6.67
C SER A 124 11.15 -13.28 8.09
N GLY A 125 11.47 -12.45 9.09
CA GLY A 125 11.12 -12.72 10.49
C GLY A 125 9.62 -12.86 10.71
N LEU A 126 8.82 -11.97 10.14
CA LEU A 126 7.35 -12.02 10.22
C LEU A 126 6.78 -13.28 9.58
N VAL A 127 7.28 -13.66 8.40
CA VAL A 127 6.85 -14.90 7.72
C VAL A 127 7.23 -16.14 8.54
N ALA A 128 8.44 -16.18 9.10
CA ALA A 128 8.89 -17.30 9.92
C ALA A 128 8.05 -17.43 11.21
N GLU A 129 7.76 -16.32 11.87
CA GLU A 129 6.92 -16.26 13.07
C GLU A 129 5.48 -16.67 12.76
N ALA A 130 4.86 -16.10 11.71
CA ALA A 130 3.53 -16.46 11.26
C ALA A 130 3.41 -17.96 10.91
N ALA A 131 4.41 -18.51 10.21
CA ALA A 131 4.43 -19.93 9.87
C ALA A 131 4.50 -20.84 11.11
N HIS A 132 5.26 -20.43 12.13
CA HIS A 132 5.34 -21.16 13.40
C HIS A 132 4.00 -21.14 14.13
N GLU A 133 3.41 -19.95 14.25
CA GLU A 133 2.15 -19.72 14.95
C GLU A 133 0.95 -20.39 14.27
N VAL A 134 0.96 -20.53 12.94
CA VAL A 134 -0.08 -21.30 12.20
C VAL A 134 0.13 -22.81 12.32
N ARG A 135 1.38 -23.30 12.35
CA ARG A 135 1.66 -24.74 12.44
C ARG A 135 1.15 -25.36 13.74
N THR A 136 1.25 -24.64 14.86
CA THR A 136 0.84 -25.13 16.18
C THR A 136 -0.65 -25.49 16.30
N PRO A 137 -1.61 -24.60 15.99
CA PRO A 137 -3.03 -24.93 16.02
C PRO A 137 -3.38 -25.98 14.95
N LEU A 138 -2.76 -25.95 13.76
CA LEU A 138 -3.00 -26.98 12.75
C LEU A 138 -2.53 -28.38 13.21
N ALA A 139 -1.40 -28.48 13.89
CA ALA A 139 -0.93 -29.75 14.46
C ALA A 139 -1.88 -30.26 15.56
N SER A 140 -2.38 -29.36 16.41
CA SER A 140 -3.39 -29.70 17.42
C SER A 140 -4.70 -30.17 16.79
N LEU A 141 -5.19 -29.48 15.77
CA LEU A 141 -6.40 -29.85 15.03
C LEU A 141 -6.25 -31.22 14.39
N ARG A 142 -5.11 -31.47 13.74
CA ARG A 142 -4.80 -32.77 13.16
C ARG A 142 -4.81 -33.87 14.21
N ALA A 143 -4.15 -33.68 15.35
CA ALA A 143 -4.14 -34.67 16.43
C ALA A 143 -5.54 -34.94 16.98
N GLN A 144 -6.37 -33.90 17.15
CA GLN A 144 -7.75 -34.07 17.61
C GLN A 144 -8.61 -34.81 16.57
N ALA A 145 -8.41 -34.53 15.28
CA ALA A 145 -9.09 -35.23 14.21
C ALA A 145 -8.65 -36.70 14.14
N GLU A 146 -7.36 -37.00 14.28
CA GLU A 146 -6.84 -38.39 14.36
C GLU A 146 -7.51 -39.16 15.51
N VAL A 147 -7.64 -38.57 16.69
CA VAL A 147 -8.32 -39.22 17.81
C VAL A 147 -9.84 -39.32 17.60
N ALA A 148 -10.45 -38.36 16.91
CA ALA A 148 -11.88 -38.41 16.59
C ALA A 148 -12.21 -39.53 15.58
N MET A 149 -11.31 -39.84 14.64
CA MET A 149 -11.51 -40.93 13.68
C MET A 149 -11.58 -42.32 14.36
N ASP A 150 -10.88 -42.50 15.47
CA ASP A 150 -10.87 -43.76 16.23
C ASP A 150 -11.96 -43.82 17.33
N GLU A 151 -12.70 -42.74 17.54
CA GLU A 151 -13.71 -42.62 18.60
C GLU A 151 -15.02 -43.34 18.22
N LYS A 152 -15.47 -44.26 19.07
CA LYS A 152 -16.65 -45.10 18.81
C LYS A 152 -17.89 -44.65 19.56
N GLU A 153 -17.71 -43.84 20.61
CA GLU A 153 -18.82 -43.32 21.41
C GLU A 153 -19.38 -42.03 20.79
N PRO A 154 -20.67 -41.98 20.40
CA PRO A 154 -21.24 -40.81 19.71
C PRO A 154 -21.14 -39.50 20.47
N GLU A 155 -21.33 -39.51 21.80
CA GLU A 155 -21.22 -38.30 22.61
C GLU A 155 -19.77 -37.81 22.75
N ALA A 156 -18.82 -38.74 22.86
CA ALA A 156 -17.39 -38.41 22.91
C ALA A 156 -16.91 -37.85 21.56
N LEU A 157 -17.39 -38.44 20.45
CA LEU A 157 -17.14 -37.94 19.10
C LEU A 157 -17.68 -36.51 18.94
N ARG A 158 -18.93 -36.24 19.36
CA ARG A 158 -19.53 -34.91 19.27
C ARG A 158 -18.72 -33.86 20.03
N ARG A 159 -18.31 -34.17 21.27
CA ARG A 159 -17.42 -33.29 22.07
C ARG A 159 -16.06 -33.07 21.41
N ARG A 160 -15.50 -34.06 20.69
CA ARG A 160 -14.23 -33.89 19.95
C ARG A 160 -14.41 -33.02 18.72
N VAL A 161 -15.48 -33.23 17.96
CA VAL A 161 -15.81 -32.39 16.79
C VAL A 161 -16.05 -30.94 17.21
N GLU A 162 -16.73 -30.69 18.33
CA GLU A 162 -16.88 -29.33 18.90
C GLU A 162 -15.52 -28.68 19.24
N ARG A 163 -14.56 -29.44 19.79
CA ARG A 163 -13.20 -28.93 20.05
C ARG A 163 -12.41 -28.67 18.77
N ILE A 164 -12.53 -29.54 17.77
CA ILE A 164 -11.92 -29.35 16.44
C ILE A 164 -12.48 -28.07 15.81
N HIS A 165 -13.80 -27.90 15.81
CA HIS A 165 -14.45 -26.69 15.31
C HIS A 165 -13.95 -25.44 16.05
N THR A 166 -13.93 -25.47 17.39
CA THR A 166 -13.43 -24.35 18.19
C THR A 166 -11.97 -24.02 17.87
N GLY A 167 -11.10 -25.03 17.73
CA GLY A 167 -9.71 -24.83 17.35
C GLY A 167 -9.55 -24.30 15.92
N ALA A 168 -10.44 -24.67 15.00
CA ALA A 168 -10.43 -24.17 13.62
C ALA A 168 -10.83 -22.70 13.55
N VAL A 169 -11.85 -22.30 14.31
CA VAL A 169 -12.25 -20.89 14.49
C VAL A 169 -11.07 -20.09 15.07
N GLN A 170 -10.39 -20.61 16.09
CA GLN A 170 -9.22 -19.95 16.68
C GLN A 170 -8.06 -19.80 15.69
N ALA A 171 -7.78 -20.84 14.89
CA ALA A 171 -6.75 -20.79 13.85
C ALA A 171 -7.10 -19.75 12.77
N SER A 172 -8.37 -19.69 12.36
CA SER A 172 -8.86 -18.70 11.41
C SER A 172 -8.69 -17.27 11.94
N GLN A 173 -9.13 -17.02 13.18
CA GLN A 173 -8.97 -15.72 13.83
C GLN A 173 -7.50 -15.28 13.92
N LEU A 174 -6.59 -16.21 14.23
CA LEU A 174 -5.15 -15.96 14.25
C LEU A 174 -4.63 -15.57 12.87
N VAL A 175 -5.03 -16.28 11.81
CA VAL A 175 -4.63 -15.96 10.44
C VAL A 175 -5.18 -14.59 10.02
N SER A 176 -6.45 -14.30 10.28
CA SER A 176 -7.05 -12.99 10.00
C SER A 176 -6.30 -11.87 10.71
N GLN A 177 -5.90 -12.08 11.97
CA GLN A 177 -5.13 -11.08 12.72
C GLN A 177 -3.70 -10.92 12.20
N LEU A 178 -3.03 -11.99 11.76
CA LEU A 178 -1.72 -11.91 11.10
C LEU A 178 -1.81 -11.12 9.79
N LEU A 179 -2.84 -11.37 8.98
CA LEU A 179 -3.10 -10.63 7.74
C LEU A 179 -3.43 -9.16 8.02
N MET A 180 -4.22 -8.88 9.05
CA MET A 180 -4.55 -7.53 9.47
C MET A 180 -3.30 -6.78 9.94
N ASP A 181 -2.43 -7.44 10.72
CA ASP A 181 -1.17 -6.88 11.21
C ASP A 181 -0.20 -6.57 10.04
N ALA A 182 -0.11 -7.45 9.05
CA ALA A 182 0.66 -7.24 7.83
C ALA A 182 0.09 -6.08 6.99
N THR A 183 -1.23 -6.01 6.84
CA THR A 183 -1.94 -4.96 6.11
C THR A 183 -1.74 -3.60 6.76
N ILE A 184 -1.89 -3.51 8.08
CA ILE A 184 -1.64 -2.27 8.84
C ILE A 184 -0.18 -1.84 8.71
N SER A 185 0.76 -2.78 8.79
CA SER A 185 2.18 -2.46 8.64
C SER A 185 2.48 -1.85 7.28
N HIS A 186 1.94 -2.42 6.20
CA HIS A 186 2.09 -1.88 4.85
C HIS A 186 1.44 -0.49 4.70
N ARG A 187 0.23 -0.30 5.24
CA ARG A 187 -0.49 1.00 5.14
C ARG A 187 0.20 2.11 5.94
N LEU A 188 0.74 1.81 7.11
CA LEU A 188 1.52 2.78 7.89
C LEU A 188 2.81 3.18 7.17
N GLU A 189 3.46 2.26 6.46
CA GLU A 189 4.63 2.56 5.63
C GLU A 189 4.29 3.36 4.36
N ALA A 190 3.10 3.14 3.77
CA ALA A 190 2.63 3.83 2.57
C ALA A 190 2.26 5.32 2.79
N GLN A 191 2.13 5.77 4.05
CA GLN A 191 1.76 7.14 4.42
C GLN A 191 0.44 7.68 3.83
N ASP A 192 -0.49 6.81 3.43
CA ASP A 192 -1.85 7.19 3.05
C ASP A 192 -2.58 7.74 4.28
N SER A 193 -2.49 9.06 4.45
CA SER A 193 -2.92 9.77 5.64
C SER A 193 -3.90 10.87 5.28
N GLU A 194 -5.12 10.73 5.76
CA GLU A 194 -6.21 11.68 5.59
C GLU A 194 -6.56 12.35 6.92
N MET A 195 -7.44 13.36 6.87
CA MET A 195 -7.95 14.01 8.07
C MET A 195 -9.15 13.23 8.60
N VAL A 196 -8.96 12.53 9.72
CA VAL A 196 -9.95 11.60 10.28
C VAL A 196 -10.48 12.14 11.61
N ALA A 197 -11.81 12.19 11.74
CA ALA A 197 -12.47 12.42 13.02
C ALA A 197 -12.51 11.10 13.81
N LEU A 198 -11.62 10.94 14.78
CA LEU A 198 -11.50 9.69 15.55
C LEU A 198 -12.78 9.36 16.32
N TRP A 199 -13.52 10.37 16.77
CA TRP A 199 -14.80 10.17 17.46
C TRP A 199 -15.83 9.42 16.59
N GLY A 200 -15.93 9.77 15.30
CA GLY A 200 -16.84 9.07 14.39
C GLY A 200 -16.45 7.60 14.19
N ILE A 201 -15.16 7.26 14.30
CA ILE A 201 -14.70 5.86 14.29
C ILE A 201 -15.13 5.14 15.57
N ILE A 202 -15.02 5.79 16.73
CA ILE A 202 -15.45 5.21 18.01
C ILE A 202 -16.95 4.89 17.96
N GLU A 203 -17.77 5.83 17.45
CA GLU A 203 -19.20 5.63 17.27
C GLU A 203 -19.49 4.49 16.27
N GLU A 204 -18.81 4.45 15.12
CA GLU A 204 -18.94 3.36 14.13
C GLU A 204 -18.62 2.00 14.77
N VAL A 205 -17.52 1.89 15.52
CA VAL A 205 -17.15 0.63 16.19
C VAL A 205 -18.20 0.24 17.23
N CYS A 206 -18.69 1.18 18.04
CA CYS A 206 -19.70 0.90 19.05
C CYS A 206 -21.05 0.48 18.46
N GLN A 207 -21.46 1.08 17.33
CA GLN A 207 -22.70 0.74 16.62
C GLN A 207 -22.69 -0.69 16.05
N ARG A 208 -21.51 -1.27 15.83
CA ARG A 208 -21.34 -2.63 15.28
C ARG A 208 -21.33 -3.73 16.34
N LEU A 209 -21.37 -3.36 17.63
CA LEU A 209 -21.36 -4.32 18.73
C LEU A 209 -22.74 -4.94 18.94
N ASP A 210 -22.76 -6.13 19.53
CA ASP A 210 -23.98 -6.89 19.79
C ASP A 210 -24.88 -6.15 20.80
N GLY A 211 -26.20 -6.34 20.72
CA GLY A 211 -27.15 -5.64 21.62
C GLY A 211 -26.82 -5.78 23.11
N GLU A 212 -26.35 -6.95 23.56
CA GLU A 212 -25.90 -7.16 24.94
C GLU A 212 -24.59 -6.44 25.28
N GLN A 213 -23.70 -6.27 24.30
CA GLN A 213 -22.41 -5.58 24.47
C GLN A 213 -22.60 -4.06 24.48
N VAL A 214 -23.50 -3.53 23.65
CA VAL A 214 -23.84 -2.10 23.60
C VAL A 214 -24.38 -1.60 24.94
N LEU A 215 -25.22 -2.41 25.62
CA LEU A 215 -25.77 -2.08 26.94
C LEU A 215 -24.69 -1.92 28.03
N ARG A 216 -23.49 -2.44 27.79
CA ARG A 216 -22.36 -2.39 28.71
C ARG A 216 -21.39 -1.27 28.40
N ILE A 217 -21.65 -0.44 27.39
CA ILE A 217 -20.73 0.59 26.95
C ILE A 217 -21.29 1.98 27.25
N SER A 218 -20.46 2.78 27.91
CA SER A 218 -20.68 4.21 28.09
C SER A 218 -19.64 4.98 27.29
N VAL A 219 -20.06 5.98 26.52
CA VAL A 219 -19.20 6.73 25.60
C VAL A 219 -19.33 8.22 25.89
N GLU A 220 -18.24 8.85 26.33
CA GLU A 220 -18.19 10.26 26.71
C GLU A 220 -17.08 11.01 25.96
N ALA A 221 -17.38 12.23 25.51
CA ALA A 221 -16.40 13.12 24.92
C ALA A 221 -16.80 14.58 25.05
N SER A 222 -15.81 15.44 25.27
CA SER A 222 -16.00 16.88 25.15
C SER A 222 -16.37 17.28 23.71
N GLU A 223 -17.16 18.33 23.53
CA GLU A 223 -17.58 18.83 22.21
C GLU A 223 -16.39 19.10 21.29
N ALA A 224 -15.30 19.66 21.85
CA ALA A 224 -14.07 19.91 21.11
C ALA A 224 -13.36 18.61 20.68
N ALA A 225 -13.41 17.54 21.48
CA ALA A 225 -12.86 16.23 21.12
C ALA A 225 -13.70 15.52 20.04
N ARG A 226 -15.01 15.76 19.98
CA ARG A 226 -15.88 15.18 18.93
C ARG A 226 -15.57 15.73 17.54
N LEU A 227 -15.19 17.01 17.47
CA LEU A 227 -14.95 17.72 16.22
C LEU A 227 -13.49 17.68 15.74
N VAL A 228 -12.56 17.24 16.61
CA VAL A 228 -11.14 17.26 16.25
C VAL A 228 -10.83 16.20 15.19
N GLN A 229 -10.01 16.60 14.21
CA GLN A 229 -9.50 15.70 13.20
C GLN A 229 -8.00 15.48 13.41
N ILE A 230 -7.57 14.24 13.32
CA ILE A 230 -6.17 13.82 13.34
C ILE A 230 -5.75 13.36 11.95
N ARG A 231 -4.47 13.47 11.65
CA ARG A 231 -3.93 12.96 10.39
C ARG A 231 -3.62 11.47 10.57
N GLY A 232 -4.23 10.59 9.78
CA GLY A 232 -4.05 9.15 9.92
C GLY A 232 -4.74 8.31 8.84
N ASP A 233 -4.52 7.00 8.91
CA ASP A 233 -5.24 6.01 8.09
C ASP A 233 -6.50 5.57 8.85
N ARG A 234 -7.68 5.81 8.25
CA ARG A 234 -8.98 5.49 8.86
C ARG A 234 -9.11 4.00 9.21
N VAL A 235 -8.61 3.10 8.37
CA VAL A 235 -8.74 1.65 8.56
C VAL A 235 -7.88 1.20 9.75
N ALA A 236 -6.65 1.68 9.84
CA ALA A 236 -5.74 1.40 10.96
C ALA A 236 -6.30 1.94 12.29
N LEU A 237 -6.81 3.19 12.30
CA LEU A 237 -7.43 3.79 13.48
C LEU A 237 -8.70 3.05 13.92
N ARG A 238 -9.52 2.57 12.98
CA ARG A 238 -10.70 1.75 13.28
C ARG A 238 -10.32 0.43 13.90
N GLU A 239 -9.32 -0.26 13.34
CA GLU A 239 -8.86 -1.54 13.88
C GLU A 239 -8.23 -1.37 15.27
N MET A 240 -7.51 -0.27 15.51
CA MET A 240 -7.01 0.08 16.84
C MET A 240 -8.16 0.23 17.86
N MET A 241 -9.21 0.99 17.51
CA MET A 241 -10.35 1.17 18.42
C MET A 241 -11.11 -0.12 18.66
N ARG A 242 -11.32 -0.92 17.61
CA ARG A 242 -11.93 -2.25 17.72
C ARG A 242 -11.14 -3.15 18.66
N ASN A 243 -9.82 -3.25 18.50
CA ASN A 243 -9.00 -4.11 19.37
C ASN A 243 -9.03 -3.66 20.83
N LEU A 244 -9.10 -2.36 21.11
CA LEU A 244 -9.23 -1.85 22.49
C LEU A 244 -10.59 -2.22 23.11
N ILE A 245 -11.66 -2.01 22.36
CA ILE A 245 -13.04 -2.24 22.83
C ILE A 245 -13.31 -3.73 22.98
N ASP A 246 -12.93 -4.55 21.99
CA ASP A 246 -13.04 -6.01 22.05
C ASP A 246 -12.27 -6.55 23.27
N ASN A 247 -11.05 -6.05 23.52
CA ASN A 247 -10.27 -6.45 24.69
C ASN A 247 -10.99 -6.09 26.01
N ALA A 248 -11.54 -4.89 26.13
CA ALA A 248 -12.29 -4.47 27.31
C ALA A 248 -13.55 -5.32 27.56
N LEU A 249 -14.29 -5.65 26.49
CA LEU A 249 -15.53 -6.45 26.57
C LEU A 249 -15.27 -7.93 26.88
N VAL A 250 -14.15 -8.46 26.41
CA VAL A 250 -13.74 -9.86 26.59
C VAL A 250 -13.26 -10.12 28.02
N TYR A 251 -12.55 -9.17 28.64
CA TYR A 251 -11.95 -9.35 29.97
C TYR A 251 -12.78 -8.79 31.14
N SER A 252 -13.83 -8.03 30.85
CA SER A 252 -14.78 -7.52 31.83
C SER A 252 -16.16 -8.13 31.57
N THR A 253 -16.94 -8.37 32.62
CA THR A 253 -18.39 -8.58 32.54
C THR A 253 -19.18 -7.33 32.92
N GLY A 254 -18.50 -6.31 33.46
CA GLY A 254 -19.09 -5.03 33.85
C GLY A 254 -19.07 -3.98 32.73
N GLU A 255 -19.35 -2.73 33.11
CA GLU A 255 -19.39 -1.57 32.23
C GLU A 255 -17.99 -1.20 31.70
N VAL A 256 -17.94 -0.91 30.40
CA VAL A 256 -16.78 -0.39 29.67
C VAL A 256 -17.03 1.08 29.36
N GLU A 257 -16.16 1.95 29.87
CA GLU A 257 -16.24 3.40 29.66
C GLU A 257 -15.21 3.83 28.63
N ILE A 258 -15.67 4.54 27.59
CA ILE A 258 -14.83 5.11 26.55
C ILE A 258 -14.88 6.62 26.68
N GLU A 259 -13.73 7.25 26.93
CA GLU A 259 -13.62 8.69 27.13
C GLU A 259 -12.63 9.32 26.13
N ALA A 260 -13.03 10.37 25.42
CA ALA A 260 -12.13 11.15 24.58
C ALA A 260 -11.93 12.59 25.12
N LYS A 261 -10.68 12.92 25.44
CA LYS A 261 -10.27 14.22 25.98
C LYS A 261 -9.30 14.92 25.03
N LEU A 262 -9.59 16.19 24.74
CA LEU A 262 -8.71 17.05 23.97
C LEU A 262 -7.72 17.77 24.90
N GLY A 263 -6.43 17.50 24.71
CA GLY A 263 -5.32 18.24 25.31
C GLY A 263 -4.86 19.40 24.41
N ALA A 264 -3.77 20.07 24.81
CA ALA A 264 -3.24 21.22 24.07
C ALA A 264 -2.71 20.84 22.67
N ASP A 265 -2.03 19.70 22.55
CA ASP A 265 -1.41 19.22 21.31
C ASP A 265 -1.71 17.73 21.05
N THR A 266 -2.57 17.11 21.85
CA THR A 266 -2.88 15.67 21.76
C THR A 266 -4.36 15.42 21.96
N LEU A 267 -4.91 14.43 21.26
CA LEU A 267 -6.17 13.77 21.58
C LEU A 267 -5.85 12.52 22.40
N VAL A 268 -6.48 12.38 23.56
CA VAL A 268 -6.33 11.20 24.42
C VAL A 268 -7.65 10.45 24.44
N VAL A 269 -7.62 9.19 24.00
CA VAL A 269 -8.75 8.26 24.07
C VAL A 269 -8.45 7.22 25.13
N THR A 270 -9.41 7.01 26.01
CA THR A 270 -9.29 6.14 27.18
C THR A 270 -10.38 5.08 27.09
N VAL A 271 -10.01 3.80 27.20
CA VAL A 271 -10.96 2.69 27.34
C VAL A 271 -10.75 2.05 28.71
N SER A 272 -11.79 2.06 29.54
CA SER A 272 -11.72 1.62 30.94
C SER A 272 -12.69 0.46 31.18
N ASP A 273 -12.20 -0.66 31.68
CA ASP A 273 -13.01 -1.84 31.98
C ASP A 273 -13.09 -2.15 33.49
N ARG A 274 -13.87 -3.17 33.87
CA ARG A 274 -13.99 -3.67 35.26
C ARG A 274 -13.47 -5.12 35.39
N GLY A 275 -12.55 -5.49 34.52
CA GLY A 275 -11.91 -6.80 34.52
C GLY A 275 -10.90 -6.97 35.66
N PRO A 276 -10.11 -8.06 35.65
CA PRO A 276 -9.13 -8.36 36.70
C PRO A 276 -7.96 -7.37 36.76
N GLY A 277 -7.81 -6.47 35.78
CA GLY A 277 -6.66 -5.59 35.65
C GLY A 277 -5.41 -6.33 35.14
N MET A 278 -4.26 -5.64 35.18
CA MET A 278 -2.95 -6.21 34.87
C MET A 278 -1.96 -5.81 35.96
N ASP A 279 -1.06 -6.71 36.36
CA ASP A 279 0.08 -6.33 37.19
C ASP A 279 1.09 -5.47 36.40
N ASP A 280 2.01 -4.77 37.08
CA ASP A 280 2.97 -3.89 36.41
C ASP A 280 3.99 -4.63 35.52
N GLU A 281 4.14 -5.95 35.67
CA GLU A 281 4.97 -6.79 34.81
C GLU A 281 4.20 -7.17 33.53
N GLU A 282 2.91 -7.49 33.67
CA GLU A 282 1.97 -7.73 32.59
C GLU A 282 1.77 -6.48 31.73
N LYS A 283 1.57 -5.30 32.32
CA LYS A 283 1.44 -4.03 31.58
C LYS A 283 2.65 -3.76 30.67
N ARG A 284 3.86 -4.08 31.14
CA ARG A 284 5.10 -3.92 30.34
C ARG A 284 5.17 -4.92 29.19
N GLY A 285 4.66 -6.13 29.38
CA GLY A 285 4.62 -7.17 28.37
C GLY A 285 3.38 -7.13 27.46
N ALA A 286 2.32 -6.41 27.79
CA ALA A 286 1.03 -6.48 27.11
C ALA A 286 1.08 -5.99 25.64
N VAL A 287 2.10 -5.21 25.28
CA VAL A 287 2.34 -4.75 23.90
C VAL A 287 3.25 -5.68 23.11
N GLU A 288 3.88 -6.68 23.75
CA GLU A 288 4.65 -7.71 23.06
C GLU A 288 3.68 -8.63 22.32
N ARG A 289 4.00 -8.96 21.06
CA ARG A 289 3.19 -9.86 20.25
C ARG A 289 3.06 -11.23 20.94
N PHE A 290 1.87 -11.81 20.86
CA PHE A 290 1.54 -13.15 21.35
C PHE A 290 1.67 -13.33 22.88
N LYS A 291 1.94 -12.26 23.63
CA LYS A 291 2.04 -12.31 25.09
C LYS A 291 0.67 -12.16 25.71
N ARG A 292 0.28 -13.11 26.55
CA ARG A 292 -1.00 -13.16 27.25
C ARG A 292 -0.80 -12.99 28.75
N GLY A 293 -1.73 -12.31 29.42
CA GLY A 293 -1.72 -12.15 30.87
C GLY A 293 -2.03 -13.45 31.61
N LYS A 294 -1.65 -13.54 32.88
CA LYS A 294 -1.91 -14.66 33.79
C LYS A 294 -3.42 -14.90 33.98
N ALA A 295 -4.23 -13.84 33.89
CA ALA A 295 -5.69 -13.90 33.94
C ALA A 295 -6.36 -14.44 32.65
N SER A 296 -5.61 -14.67 31.58
CA SER A 296 -6.13 -15.15 30.29
C SER A 296 -6.41 -16.66 30.24
N GLY A 297 -6.23 -17.39 31.35
CA GLY A 297 -6.43 -18.83 31.46
C GLY A 297 -7.89 -19.27 31.35
N GLY A 298 -8.48 -19.13 30.16
CA GLY A 298 -9.86 -19.54 29.85
C GLY A 298 -10.51 -18.77 28.70
N THR A 299 -9.99 -17.58 28.37
CA THR A 299 -10.57 -16.69 27.37
C THR A 299 -9.91 -16.87 26.00
N VAL A 300 -10.68 -16.93 24.92
CA VAL A 300 -10.15 -17.10 23.55
C VAL A 300 -9.55 -15.78 23.06
N GLY A 301 -8.26 -15.76 22.69
CA GLY A 301 -7.59 -14.58 22.15
C GLY A 301 -6.12 -14.82 21.81
N SER A 302 -5.62 -14.19 20.75
CA SER A 302 -4.28 -14.42 20.16
C SER A 302 -3.13 -13.65 20.82
N GLY A 303 -3.41 -12.68 21.68
CA GLY A 303 -2.39 -11.78 22.23
C GLY A 303 -1.83 -10.77 21.21
N LEU A 304 -2.46 -10.62 20.04
CA LEU A 304 -2.04 -9.64 19.03
C LEU A 304 -2.70 -8.27 19.18
N GLY A 305 -3.93 -8.20 19.71
CA GLY A 305 -4.75 -6.98 19.67
C GLY A 305 -4.05 -5.76 20.26
N LEU A 306 -3.49 -5.85 21.48
CA LEU A 306 -2.79 -4.73 22.11
C LEU A 306 -1.47 -4.36 21.42
N SER A 307 -0.80 -5.32 20.77
CA SER A 307 0.39 -5.05 19.95
C SER A 307 0.05 -4.31 18.65
N ILE A 308 -1.14 -4.56 18.07
CA ILE A 308 -1.68 -3.80 16.94
C ILE A 308 -1.98 -2.37 17.39
N VAL A 309 -2.64 -2.21 18.53
CA VAL A 309 -2.97 -0.88 19.09
C VAL A 309 -1.70 -0.05 19.31
N ALA A 310 -0.68 -0.63 19.94
CA ALA A 310 0.59 0.04 20.18
C ALA A 310 1.23 0.49 18.86
N ARG A 311 1.27 -0.38 17.85
CA ARG A 311 1.86 -0.06 16.54
C ARG A 311 1.07 1.00 15.79
N VAL A 312 -0.25 0.94 15.79
CA VAL A 312 -1.08 1.97 15.16
C VAL A 312 -0.86 3.31 15.86
N ALA A 313 -0.83 3.33 17.20
CA ALA A 313 -0.54 4.55 17.95
C ALA A 313 0.85 5.12 17.59
N GLU A 314 1.90 4.29 17.62
CA GLU A 314 3.27 4.70 17.25
C GLU A 314 3.38 5.18 15.80
N GLY A 315 2.73 4.49 14.86
CA GLY A 315 2.69 4.87 13.45
C GLY A 315 2.03 6.22 13.20
N HIS A 316 1.17 6.66 14.11
CA HIS A 316 0.54 7.98 14.10
C HIS A 316 1.28 9.02 14.98
N GLY A 317 2.48 8.70 15.48
CA GLY A 317 3.27 9.57 16.37
C GLY A 317 2.72 9.67 17.79
N GLY A 318 1.86 8.73 18.16
CA GLY A 318 1.22 8.60 19.46
C GLY A 318 1.82 7.48 20.33
N HIS A 319 1.18 7.22 21.46
CA HIS A 319 1.64 6.23 22.43
C HIS A 319 0.46 5.59 23.16
N LEU A 320 0.56 4.29 23.43
CA LEU A 320 -0.35 3.52 24.30
C LEU A 320 0.20 3.44 25.72
N ARG A 321 -0.67 3.61 26.72
CA ARG A 321 -0.35 3.44 28.14
C ARG A 321 -1.44 2.64 28.84
N PHE A 322 -1.06 1.96 29.91
CA PHE A 322 -1.97 1.24 30.78
C PHE A 322 -1.90 1.81 32.19
N ALA A 323 -3.06 2.04 32.80
CA ALA A 323 -3.20 2.50 34.17
C ALA A 323 -4.22 1.62 34.92
N ASP A 324 -4.14 1.59 36.24
CA ASP A 324 -5.12 0.91 37.07
C ASP A 324 -6.35 1.79 37.26
N ARG A 325 -7.54 1.20 37.07
CA ARG A 325 -8.80 1.93 37.27
C ARG A 325 -9.14 2.00 38.76
N ALA A 326 -9.58 3.17 39.21
CA ALA A 326 -10.10 3.32 40.57
C ALA A 326 -11.33 2.41 40.81
N GLY A 327 -11.25 1.56 41.83
CA GLY A 327 -12.28 0.55 42.13
C GLY A 327 -12.09 -0.77 41.36
N GLY A 328 -10.96 -0.99 40.70
CA GLY A 328 -10.63 -2.22 39.97
C GLY A 328 -10.93 -2.12 38.48
N GLY A 329 -10.13 -2.86 37.69
CA GLY A 329 -10.13 -2.85 36.23
C GLY A 329 -8.86 -2.26 35.61
N LEU A 330 -8.80 -2.27 34.28
CA LEU A 330 -7.72 -1.69 33.50
C LEU A 330 -8.20 -0.43 32.77
N GLN A 331 -7.30 0.53 32.61
CA GLN A 331 -7.49 1.71 31.77
C GLN A 331 -6.42 1.72 30.67
N ALA A 332 -6.84 1.61 29.42
CA ALA A 332 -5.96 1.71 28.26
C ALA A 332 -6.09 3.12 27.65
N GLU A 333 -5.00 3.87 27.65
CA GLU A 333 -4.93 5.26 27.17
C GLU A 333 -4.10 5.36 25.89
N VAL A 334 -4.72 5.79 24.81
CA VAL A 334 -4.04 6.11 23.54
C VAL A 334 -3.96 7.62 23.38
N SER A 335 -2.74 8.13 23.24
CA SER A 335 -2.46 9.54 22.98
C SER A 335 -2.04 9.73 21.52
N LEU A 336 -2.69 10.63 20.79
CA LEU A 336 -2.40 10.92 19.37
C LEU A 336 -2.13 12.42 19.18
N PRO A 337 -1.09 12.81 18.42
CA PRO A 337 -0.76 14.22 18.21
C PRO A 337 -1.78 14.92 17.31
N LEU A 338 -2.09 16.17 17.64
CA LEU A 338 -2.92 17.04 16.80
C LEU A 338 -2.06 17.67 15.72
N THR A 339 -2.49 17.56 14.46
CA THR A 339 -1.87 18.29 13.37
C THR A 339 -2.23 19.76 13.48
N ARG A 340 -1.31 20.60 13.96
CA ARG A 340 -1.48 22.07 13.91
C ARG A 340 -1.56 22.48 12.44
N LEU A 341 -2.77 22.83 11.98
CA LEU A 341 -2.94 23.47 10.68
C LEU A 341 -2.12 24.77 10.68
N SER A 342 -1.01 24.76 9.94
CA SER A 342 -0.18 25.96 9.72
C SER A 342 -1.06 27.04 9.10
N ARG A 343 -1.37 28.05 9.92
CA ARG A 343 -2.22 29.20 9.57
C ARG A 343 -1.45 30.15 8.63
N ARG A 344 -1.07 29.70 7.43
CA ARG A 344 -0.54 30.56 6.37
C ARG A 344 -1.30 30.31 5.06
N LYS A 345 -2.10 31.33 4.70
CA LYS A 345 -2.82 31.55 3.44
C LYS A 345 -4.07 30.68 3.20
N GLY A 346 -5.15 30.98 3.93
CA GLY A 346 -6.47 30.39 3.66
C GLY A 346 -7.67 31.27 4.04
N LEU A 347 -7.46 32.58 4.28
CA LEU A 347 -8.52 33.49 4.75
C LEU A 347 -9.53 33.92 3.66
N ALA A 348 -9.42 33.41 2.43
CA ALA A 348 -10.39 33.69 1.36
C ALA A 348 -11.46 32.60 1.18
N ALA A 349 -11.30 31.41 1.76
CA ALA A 349 -12.23 30.28 1.56
C ALA A 349 -13.32 30.15 2.65
N ILE A 350 -13.17 30.84 3.79
CA ILE A 350 -14.00 30.61 4.99
C ILE A 350 -15.36 31.35 4.94
N ALA A 351 -15.53 32.34 4.07
CA ALA A 351 -16.82 33.04 3.94
C ALA A 351 -17.86 32.26 3.10
N GLY A 352 -17.45 31.32 2.25
CA GLY A 352 -18.37 30.53 1.42
C GLY A 352 -18.98 29.32 2.12
N PHE A 353 -18.25 28.71 3.05
CA PHE A 353 -18.68 27.45 3.69
C PHE A 353 -19.64 27.64 4.86
N ALA A 354 -19.59 28.78 5.56
CA ALA A 354 -20.47 29.05 6.70
C ALA A 354 -21.95 29.22 6.30
N VAL A 355 -22.24 29.54 5.04
CA VAL A 355 -23.62 29.64 4.53
C VAL A 355 -24.15 28.26 4.08
N ALA A 356 -23.29 27.35 3.64
CA ALA A 356 -23.69 25.99 3.25
C ALA A 356 -23.92 25.07 4.48
N ALA A 357 -23.16 25.26 5.56
CA ALA A 357 -23.27 24.45 6.78
C ALA A 357 -24.53 24.77 7.62
N LEU A 358 -25.18 25.93 7.41
CA LEU A 358 -26.44 26.27 8.09
C LEU A 358 -27.70 25.72 7.40
N LEU A 359 -27.57 25.09 6.22
CA LEU A 359 -28.69 24.54 5.46
C LEU A 359 -28.78 23.00 5.48
N LEU A 360 -27.82 22.33 6.11
CA LEU A 360 -27.79 20.87 6.24
C LEU A 360 -27.85 20.49 7.71
N ALA A 361 -29.07 20.44 8.25
CA ALA A 361 -29.33 19.70 9.48
C ALA A 361 -28.96 18.22 9.24
N PRO A 362 -28.34 17.52 10.20
CA PRO A 362 -28.10 16.09 10.06
C PRO A 362 -29.45 15.36 10.10
N GLY A 363 -29.89 14.86 8.94
CA GLY A 363 -30.88 13.80 8.87
C GLY A 363 -30.24 12.52 9.39
N GLY A 364 -31.01 11.69 10.09
CA GLY A 364 -30.56 10.39 10.58
C GLY A 364 -29.95 9.56 9.43
N ALA A 365 -28.89 8.82 9.76
CA ALA A 365 -28.29 7.88 8.83
C ALA A 365 -29.28 6.73 8.56
N GLU A 366 -30.12 6.89 7.55
CA GLU A 366 -30.82 5.77 6.89
C GLU A 366 -29.83 5.05 5.97
N ALA A 367 -29.91 3.71 5.96
CA ALA A 367 -29.14 2.83 5.09
C ALA A 367 -29.20 3.31 3.64
N LYS A 368 -28.05 3.38 2.96
CA LYS A 368 -27.94 3.98 1.63
C LYS A 368 -28.26 2.96 0.54
N SER A 369 -29.54 2.61 0.39
CA SER A 369 -30.02 1.84 -0.76
C SER A 369 -29.79 2.63 -2.05
N THR A 370 -29.14 2.00 -3.04
CA THR A 370 -28.84 2.61 -4.34
C THR A 370 -29.57 1.87 -5.45
N ASN A 371 -30.38 2.60 -6.21
CA ASN A 371 -31.18 2.05 -7.31
C ASN A 371 -30.50 2.28 -8.67
N TYR A 372 -30.29 1.21 -9.42
CA TYR A 372 -29.75 1.18 -10.78
C TYR A 372 -30.87 0.78 -11.76
N PRO A 373 -31.53 1.74 -12.43
CA PRO A 373 -32.65 1.45 -13.32
C PRO A 373 -32.22 0.62 -14.53
N ALA A 374 -33.14 -0.20 -15.06
CA ALA A 374 -32.92 -1.00 -16.26
C ALA A 374 -32.55 -0.10 -17.48
N PRO A 375 -31.45 -0.38 -18.19
CA PRO A 375 -31.04 0.42 -19.35
C PRO A 375 -32.07 0.52 -20.49
N ASP A 376 -32.92 -0.48 -20.68
CA ASP A 376 -33.97 -0.45 -21.71
C ASP A 376 -35.25 0.31 -21.29
N GLY A 377 -35.31 0.78 -20.03
CA GLY A 377 -36.45 1.47 -19.45
C GLY A 377 -37.57 0.56 -18.95
N SER A 378 -37.38 -0.77 -18.96
CA SER A 378 -38.27 -1.74 -18.35
C SER A 378 -38.29 -1.59 -16.83
N SER A 379 -39.44 -1.83 -16.20
CA SER A 379 -39.57 -1.88 -14.74
C SER A 379 -40.23 -3.18 -14.27
N GLU A 380 -40.30 -4.20 -15.13
CA GLU A 380 -40.98 -5.47 -14.80
C GLU A 380 -40.16 -6.38 -13.89
N THR A 381 -38.83 -6.34 -13.96
CA THR A 381 -37.95 -7.21 -13.17
C THR A 381 -36.98 -6.37 -12.34
N THR A 382 -37.01 -6.56 -11.02
CA THR A 382 -36.09 -5.93 -10.07
C THR A 382 -35.31 -7.02 -9.36
N LEU A 383 -33.98 -6.91 -9.36
CA LEU A 383 -33.06 -7.76 -8.61
C LEU A 383 -32.57 -6.98 -7.38
N THR A 384 -32.89 -7.49 -6.19
CA THR A 384 -32.45 -6.91 -4.92
C THR A 384 -31.20 -7.64 -4.43
N ILE A 385 -30.10 -6.91 -4.35
CA ILE A 385 -28.81 -7.42 -3.87
C ILE A 385 -28.49 -6.70 -2.58
N VAL A 386 -28.28 -7.45 -1.51
CA VAL A 386 -27.72 -6.90 -0.26
C VAL A 386 -26.29 -7.41 -0.12
N GLY A 387 -25.34 -6.50 0.05
CA GLY A 387 -23.95 -6.89 0.16
C GLY A 387 -23.04 -5.91 0.87
N VAL A 388 -21.80 -6.35 1.09
CA VAL A 388 -20.83 -5.67 1.97
C VAL A 388 -19.80 -4.81 1.24
N THR A 389 -19.93 -4.71 -0.08
CA THR A 389 -18.97 -4.04 -0.95
C THR A 389 -19.39 -2.59 -1.13
N ASP A 390 -18.46 -1.64 -0.99
CA ASP A 390 -18.75 -0.22 -1.22
C ASP A 390 -19.49 -0.01 -2.55
N THR A 391 -20.62 0.69 -2.50
CA THR A 391 -21.50 0.94 -3.65
C THR A 391 -20.75 1.42 -4.91
N PRO A 392 -19.77 2.35 -4.84
CA PRO A 392 -19.01 2.79 -6.02
C PRO A 392 -18.17 1.68 -6.66
N LEU A 393 -17.63 0.74 -5.88
CA LEU A 393 -16.89 -0.41 -6.40
C LEU A 393 -17.83 -1.43 -7.04
N PHE A 394 -19.00 -1.65 -6.42
CA PHE A 394 -19.97 -2.62 -6.91
C PHE A 394 -20.71 -2.17 -8.17
N ALA A 395 -20.82 -0.85 -8.39
CA ALA A 395 -21.44 -0.26 -9.58
C ALA A 395 -20.86 -0.79 -10.91
N ALA A 396 -19.55 -1.11 -10.95
CA ALA A 396 -18.92 -1.67 -12.14
C ALA A 396 -19.44 -3.07 -12.51
N PHE A 397 -19.71 -3.90 -11.50
CA PHE A 397 -20.30 -5.24 -11.69
C PHE A 397 -21.75 -5.14 -12.17
N ILE A 398 -22.52 -4.21 -11.60
CA ILE A 398 -23.90 -3.95 -12.02
C ILE A 398 -23.95 -3.49 -13.48
N ALA A 399 -23.06 -2.58 -13.89
CA ALA A 399 -22.97 -2.14 -15.27
C ALA A 399 -22.68 -3.30 -16.23
N GLY A 400 -21.72 -4.17 -15.92
CA GLY A 400 -21.41 -5.36 -16.73
C GLY A 400 -22.56 -6.37 -16.77
N PHE A 401 -23.29 -6.56 -15.67
CA PHE A 401 -24.50 -7.39 -15.66
C PHE A 401 -25.60 -6.82 -16.57
N GLN A 402 -25.88 -5.52 -16.45
CA GLN A 402 -26.92 -4.83 -17.23
C GLN A 402 -26.58 -4.69 -18.72
N GLU A 403 -25.31 -4.82 -19.14
CA GLU A 403 -24.95 -4.98 -20.56
C GLU A 403 -25.52 -6.28 -21.15
N SER A 404 -25.53 -7.35 -20.36
CA SER A 404 -26.06 -8.66 -20.77
C SER A 404 -27.57 -8.81 -20.51
N ARG A 405 -28.11 -8.05 -19.57
CA ARG A 405 -29.51 -8.06 -19.10
C ARG A 405 -30.06 -6.64 -18.99
N PRO A 406 -30.29 -5.94 -20.12
CA PRO A 406 -30.73 -4.54 -20.12
C PRO A 406 -32.13 -4.34 -19.55
N GLU A 407 -32.91 -5.41 -19.38
CA GLU A 407 -34.28 -5.42 -18.87
C GLU A 407 -34.42 -5.41 -17.34
N VAL A 408 -33.31 -5.55 -16.60
CA VAL A 408 -33.32 -5.75 -15.14
C VAL A 408 -32.89 -4.48 -14.41
N THR A 409 -33.76 -4.01 -13.52
CA THR A 409 -33.41 -2.99 -12.51
C THR A 409 -32.69 -3.66 -11.36
N VAL A 410 -31.59 -3.08 -10.87
CA VAL A 410 -30.83 -3.61 -9.74
C VAL A 410 -30.92 -2.65 -8.56
N VAL A 411 -31.40 -3.14 -7.42
CA VAL A 411 -31.35 -2.41 -6.15
C VAL A 411 -30.20 -2.99 -5.35
N TYR A 412 -29.19 -2.18 -5.07
CA TYR A 412 -28.06 -2.56 -4.24
C TYR A 412 -28.16 -1.90 -2.87
N GLU A 413 -28.22 -2.72 -1.83
CA GLU A 413 -28.16 -2.26 -0.45
C GLU A 413 -26.83 -2.66 0.17
N GLU A 414 -26.04 -1.63 0.48
CA GLU A 414 -24.75 -1.78 1.13
C GLU A 414 -24.97 -1.95 2.64
N MET A 415 -24.54 -3.09 3.19
CA MET A 415 -24.61 -3.41 4.60
C MET A 415 -23.41 -4.23 5.04
N ASP A 416 -22.97 -4.07 6.28
CA ASP A 416 -21.84 -4.82 6.84
C ASP A 416 -22.09 -6.33 6.99
N SER A 417 -21.01 -7.12 6.92
CA SER A 417 -21.06 -8.61 6.91
C SER A 417 -21.75 -9.24 8.12
N LEU A 418 -21.60 -8.67 9.31
CA LEU A 418 -22.15 -9.21 10.55
C LEU A 418 -23.62 -8.81 10.77
N PRO A 419 -24.04 -7.53 10.58
CA PRO A 419 -25.46 -7.16 10.49
C PRO A 419 -26.20 -7.93 9.41
N LEU A 420 -25.60 -8.12 8.23
CA LEU A 420 -26.16 -8.94 7.14
C LEU A 420 -26.47 -10.36 7.58
N TYR A 421 -25.52 -11.02 8.23
CA TYR A 421 -25.70 -12.36 8.75
C TYR A 421 -26.79 -12.44 9.83
N ARG A 422 -26.81 -11.51 10.79
CA ARG A 422 -27.79 -11.52 11.89
C ARG A 422 -29.19 -11.17 11.45
N GLN A 423 -29.35 -10.07 10.71
CA GLN A 423 -30.67 -9.62 10.25
C GLN A 423 -31.30 -10.64 9.31
N PHE A 424 -30.49 -11.34 8.50
CA PHE A 424 -30.96 -12.45 7.68
C PHE A 424 -31.50 -13.60 8.54
N LEU A 425 -30.76 -14.05 9.55
CA LEU A 425 -31.21 -15.12 10.45
C LEU A 425 -32.43 -14.74 11.30
N ASP A 426 -32.49 -13.49 11.74
CA ASP A 426 -33.58 -12.98 12.57
C ASP A 426 -34.82 -12.58 11.74
N GLY A 427 -34.75 -12.65 10.40
CA GLY A 427 -35.82 -12.21 9.49
C GLY A 427 -36.13 -10.72 9.58
N THR A 428 -35.15 -9.89 9.97
CA THR A 428 -35.30 -8.44 10.21
C THR A 428 -34.65 -7.59 9.14
N LEU A 429 -34.26 -8.18 8.00
CA LEU A 429 -33.72 -7.43 6.88
C LEU A 429 -34.75 -6.39 6.39
N PRO A 430 -34.31 -5.15 6.12
CA PRO A 430 -35.20 -4.08 5.65
C PRO A 430 -35.85 -4.39 4.30
N VAL A 431 -35.18 -5.18 3.46
CA VAL A 431 -35.67 -5.69 2.18
C VAL A 431 -35.30 -7.17 2.06
N GLU A 432 -36.21 -8.00 1.56
CA GLU A 432 -35.89 -9.40 1.23
C GLU A 432 -34.95 -9.44 0.02
N PRO A 433 -33.71 -9.96 0.17
CA PRO A 433 -32.75 -10.01 -0.92
C PRO A 433 -32.96 -11.23 -1.81
N ASP A 434 -32.84 -11.04 -3.13
CA ASP A 434 -32.70 -12.13 -4.10
C ASP A 434 -31.28 -12.71 -4.07
N LEU A 435 -30.29 -11.85 -3.76
CA LEU A 435 -28.87 -12.20 -3.74
C LEU A 435 -28.16 -11.59 -2.53
N LEU A 436 -27.40 -12.42 -1.82
CA LEU A 436 -26.56 -12.02 -0.69
C LEU A 436 -25.08 -12.13 -1.03
N ILE A 437 -24.31 -11.06 -0.76
CA ILE A 437 -22.88 -11.00 -1.04
C ILE A 437 -22.12 -10.54 0.21
N SER A 438 -21.21 -11.38 0.72
CA SER A 438 -20.39 -11.04 1.89
C SER A 438 -18.94 -11.49 1.72
N SER A 439 -18.04 -10.78 2.40
CA SER A 439 -16.61 -11.10 2.54
C SER A 439 -16.34 -12.00 3.75
N ALA A 440 -17.27 -12.12 4.70
CA ALA A 440 -17.12 -12.97 5.88
C ALA A 440 -17.37 -14.45 5.54
N SER A 441 -16.33 -15.10 5.02
CA SER A 441 -16.39 -16.48 4.52
C SER A 441 -16.81 -17.51 5.58
N ASP A 442 -16.47 -17.31 6.85
CA ASP A 442 -16.84 -18.18 7.97
C ASP A 442 -18.35 -18.13 8.29
N LEU A 443 -18.93 -16.93 8.32
CA LEU A 443 -20.36 -16.72 8.54
C LEU A 443 -21.18 -17.25 7.36
N GLN A 444 -20.69 -17.10 6.13
CA GLN A 444 -21.33 -17.63 4.94
C GLN A 444 -21.31 -19.15 4.87
N LEU A 445 -20.17 -19.77 5.20
CA LEU A 445 -20.06 -21.22 5.28
C LEU A 445 -20.98 -21.77 6.37
N LYS A 446 -21.18 -21.02 7.46
CA LYS A 446 -22.16 -21.34 8.50
C LYS A 446 -23.60 -21.27 7.98
N LEU A 447 -24.01 -20.21 7.28
CA LEU A 447 -25.36 -20.14 6.66
C LEU A 447 -25.61 -21.31 5.71
N ALA A 448 -24.64 -21.66 4.88
CA ALA A 448 -24.77 -22.79 3.96
C ALA A 448 -24.86 -24.13 4.69
N ASN A 449 -24.04 -24.34 5.73
CA ASN A 449 -24.13 -25.54 6.58
C ASN A 449 -25.45 -25.63 7.36
N ASP A 450 -26.00 -24.49 7.77
CA ASP A 450 -27.27 -24.40 8.49
C ASP A 450 -28.49 -24.53 7.54
N GLY A 451 -28.25 -24.72 6.23
CA GLY A 451 -29.27 -25.05 5.24
C GLY A 451 -29.91 -23.84 4.54
N TYR A 452 -29.34 -22.65 4.71
CA TYR A 452 -29.86 -21.41 4.13
C TYR A 452 -29.32 -21.09 2.73
N ALA A 453 -28.50 -21.96 2.14
CA ALA A 453 -27.95 -21.80 0.79
C ALA A 453 -28.55 -22.81 -0.20
N LEU A 454 -28.81 -22.37 -1.43
CA LEU A 454 -29.22 -23.24 -2.52
C LEU A 454 -28.04 -23.54 -3.44
N ALA A 455 -27.90 -24.81 -3.82
CA ALA A 455 -26.94 -25.19 -4.85
C ALA A 455 -27.40 -24.68 -6.22
N TYR A 456 -26.51 -23.98 -6.93
CA TYR A 456 -26.75 -23.50 -8.28
C TYR A 456 -25.74 -24.13 -9.26
N ASP A 457 -26.22 -25.05 -10.09
CA ASP A 457 -25.41 -25.64 -11.16
C ASP A 457 -25.29 -24.67 -12.35
N SER A 458 -24.40 -23.68 -12.19
CA SER A 458 -24.02 -22.74 -13.24
C SER A 458 -23.46 -23.45 -14.48
N PRO A 459 -23.86 -23.07 -15.70
CA PRO A 459 -23.26 -23.61 -16.94
C PRO A 459 -21.77 -23.26 -17.08
N TYR A 460 -21.24 -22.33 -16.28
CA TYR A 460 -19.83 -21.91 -16.25
C TYR A 460 -19.00 -22.63 -15.18
N LEU A 461 -19.59 -23.55 -14.40
CA LEU A 461 -18.86 -24.32 -13.37
C LEU A 461 -17.66 -25.07 -13.92
N GLY A 462 -17.76 -25.58 -15.15
CA GLY A 462 -16.67 -26.31 -15.81
C GLY A 462 -15.43 -25.45 -16.12
N ASP A 463 -15.58 -24.13 -16.11
CA ASP A 463 -14.48 -23.18 -16.35
C ASP A 463 -13.81 -22.70 -15.04
N LEU A 464 -14.41 -23.02 -13.89
CA LEU A 464 -13.87 -22.67 -12.57
C LEU A 464 -12.93 -23.76 -12.04
N PRO A 465 -11.85 -23.40 -11.34
CA PRO A 465 -11.06 -24.38 -10.60
C PRO A 465 -11.89 -25.10 -9.54
N ASP A 466 -11.63 -26.39 -9.29
CA ASP A 466 -12.36 -27.21 -8.28
C ASP A 466 -12.40 -26.58 -6.87
N TRP A 467 -11.42 -25.73 -6.53
CA TRP A 467 -11.36 -25.04 -5.22
C TRP A 467 -12.23 -23.78 -5.15
N ALA A 468 -12.70 -23.26 -6.28
CA ALA A 468 -13.41 -21.99 -6.38
C ALA A 468 -14.92 -22.11 -6.12
N HIS A 469 -15.42 -23.32 -5.95
CA HIS A 469 -16.81 -23.60 -5.60
C HIS A 469 -16.89 -24.69 -4.53
N TRP A 470 -17.82 -24.56 -3.60
CA TRP A 470 -18.08 -25.54 -2.56
C TRP A 470 -19.56 -25.92 -2.55
N ARG A 471 -19.84 -27.21 -2.79
CA ARG A 471 -21.19 -27.79 -2.92
C ARG A 471 -22.10 -27.11 -3.95
N ASN A 472 -21.53 -26.25 -4.80
CA ASN A 472 -22.25 -25.33 -5.68
C ASN A 472 -23.21 -24.38 -4.94
N GLU A 473 -23.05 -24.27 -3.61
CA GLU A 473 -23.82 -23.42 -2.70
C GLU A 473 -23.03 -22.14 -2.36
N VAL A 474 -21.69 -22.22 -2.42
CA VAL A 474 -20.78 -21.11 -2.16
C VAL A 474 -19.77 -21.00 -3.30
N PHE A 475 -19.66 -19.81 -3.89
CA PHE A 475 -18.72 -19.50 -4.97
C PHE A 475 -17.75 -18.42 -4.53
N GLY A 476 -16.45 -18.66 -4.66
CA GLY A 476 -15.41 -17.70 -4.30
C GLY A 476 -14.79 -17.04 -5.52
N PHE A 477 -14.76 -15.71 -5.54
CA PHE A 477 -14.02 -14.92 -6.52
C PHE A 477 -12.94 -14.11 -5.78
N THR A 478 -11.75 -14.05 -6.38
CA THR A 478 -10.44 -13.75 -5.75
C THR A 478 -10.42 -12.82 -4.51
N PHE A 479 -9.76 -13.33 -3.45
CA PHE A 479 -9.35 -12.72 -2.17
C PHE A 479 -10.43 -12.03 -1.30
N GLU A 480 -11.66 -12.57 -1.36
CA GLU A 480 -12.91 -12.27 -0.60
C GLU A 480 -13.88 -11.33 -1.33
N PRO A 481 -14.87 -11.88 -2.05
CA PRO A 481 -16.15 -12.29 -1.44
C PRO A 481 -16.72 -13.65 -1.94
N ALA A 482 -17.66 -14.22 -1.17
CA ALA A 482 -18.48 -15.36 -1.62
C ALA A 482 -19.93 -14.95 -1.92
N VAL A 483 -20.56 -15.62 -2.88
CA VAL A 483 -21.92 -15.33 -3.34
C VAL A 483 -22.85 -16.50 -3.04
N ILE A 484 -24.04 -16.23 -2.48
CA ILE A 484 -25.09 -17.21 -2.18
C ILE A 484 -26.42 -16.74 -2.78
N ILE A 485 -27.07 -17.59 -3.58
CA ILE A 485 -28.35 -17.32 -4.24
C ILE A 485 -29.49 -17.92 -3.42
N TYR A 486 -30.54 -17.13 -3.16
CA TYR A 486 -31.69 -17.53 -2.33
C TYR A 486 -33.01 -17.53 -3.13
N ASN A 487 -34.02 -18.29 -2.68
CA ASN A 487 -35.38 -18.29 -3.25
C ASN A 487 -36.42 -17.98 -2.15
N PRO A 488 -36.99 -16.77 -2.13
CA PRO A 488 -37.89 -16.29 -1.07
C PRO A 488 -39.18 -17.11 -0.89
N ASP A 489 -39.66 -17.80 -1.92
CA ASP A 489 -40.91 -18.56 -1.85
C ASP A 489 -40.83 -19.86 -1.01
N ARG A 490 -39.66 -20.18 -0.42
CA ARG A 490 -39.43 -21.44 0.32
C ARG A 490 -38.98 -21.31 1.78
N ILE A 491 -38.90 -20.10 2.35
CA ILE A 491 -38.79 -19.93 3.81
C ILE A 491 -40.18 -20.11 4.44
N ALA A 492 -40.36 -21.18 5.19
CA ALA A 492 -41.49 -21.27 6.12
C ALA A 492 -41.14 -20.48 7.40
N PRO A 493 -42.07 -19.68 7.96
CA PRO A 493 -41.89 -19.11 9.27
C PRO A 493 -42.15 -20.19 10.32
N ASP A 494 -41.09 -20.76 10.89
CA ASP A 494 -41.14 -21.48 12.17
C ASP A 494 -40.12 -20.87 13.13
#